data_AF-A0A922XJ74-F1
#
_entry.id   AF-A0A922XJ74-F1
#
_cell.length_a   1.000
_cell.length_b   1.000
_cell.length_c   1.000
_cell.angle_alpha   90.00
_cell.angle_beta   90.00
_cell.angle_gamma   90.00
#
_symmetry.space_group_name_H-M   'P 1'
#
loop_
_entity.id
_entity.type
_entity.pdbx_description
1 polymer ?
#
loop_
_entity_poly.entity_id
_entity_poly.type
_entity_poly.pdbx_seq_one_letter_code
_entity_poly.pdbx_strand_id
1 'polypeptide(L)'
;MFLRSILLHLRIPFSFLLMPVYVFALSLSPNLLINQLIWSFGIIHLLVYPASNAFNSYFDKDEKSIGMLKNPPPVSKGLYYTATALDAGAIALGCLKINLLFGSMLAIYILVSRAYSHPLIRLKKYPYVSWIIAGFFQGFFTFLM
;
A
#
# COMPACT_ATOMS: atom_id res chain seq x y z
N MET A 1 -9.50 -10.15 -20.06
CA MET A 1 -9.04 -8.74 -20.21
C MET A 1 -9.12 -7.95 -18.89
N PHE A 2 -10.25 -8.02 -18.18
CA PHE A 2 -10.47 -7.34 -16.89
C PHE A 2 -9.48 -7.73 -15.77
N LEU A 3 -9.31 -9.03 -15.49
CA LEU A 3 -8.41 -9.50 -14.43
C LEU A 3 -6.94 -9.10 -14.67
N ARG A 4 -6.50 -9.17 -15.94
CA ARG A 4 -5.15 -8.74 -16.33
C ARG A 4 -4.93 -7.25 -16.04
N SER A 5 -5.90 -6.39 -16.33
CA SER A 5 -5.81 -4.95 -16.01
C SER A 5 -5.62 -4.74 -14.51
N ILE A 6 -6.43 -5.41 -13.68
CA ILE A 6 -6.32 -5.33 -12.22
C ILE A 6 -4.93 -5.76 -11.74
N LEU A 7 -4.45 -6.93 -12.18
CA LEU A 7 -3.14 -7.44 -11.79
C LEU A 7 -1.99 -6.50 -12.20
N LEU A 8 -2.10 -5.82 -13.36
CA LEU A 8 -1.12 -4.83 -13.78
C LEU A 8 -1.12 -3.60 -12.88
N HIS A 9 -2.29 -3.07 -12.51
CA HIS A 9 -2.39 -1.89 -11.64
C HIS A 9 -2.00 -2.14 -10.18
N LEU A 10 -2.12 -3.38 -9.69
CA LEU A 10 -1.62 -3.79 -8.39
C LEU A 10 -0.09 -3.59 -8.29
N ARG A 11 0.63 -3.69 -9.41
CA ARG A 11 2.09 -3.45 -9.47
C ARG A 11 2.84 -4.19 -8.35
N ILE A 12 2.57 -5.49 -8.21
CA ILE A 12 3.18 -6.33 -7.18
C ILE A 12 4.73 -6.27 -7.24
N PRO A 13 5.40 -6.34 -8.42
CA PRO A 13 6.85 -6.19 -8.48
C PRO A 13 7.37 -4.86 -7.92
N PHE A 14 6.64 -3.76 -8.16
CA PHE A 14 7.01 -2.45 -7.62
C PHE A 14 6.95 -2.42 -6.08
N SER A 15 6.07 -3.21 -5.47
CA SER A 15 5.94 -3.28 -4.01
C SER A 15 7.22 -3.79 -3.34
N PHE A 16 8.02 -4.62 -4.02
CA PHE A 16 9.32 -5.09 -3.52
C PHE A 16 10.41 -4.01 -3.56
N LEU A 17 10.24 -2.93 -4.34
CA LEU A 17 11.16 -1.79 -4.28
C LEU A 17 11.05 -1.02 -2.95
N LEU A 18 9.96 -1.21 -2.21
CA LEU A 18 9.74 -0.63 -0.88
C LEU A 18 10.25 -1.53 0.25
N MET A 19 10.71 -2.74 -0.08
CA MET A 19 11.28 -3.71 0.86
C MET A 19 12.48 -3.20 1.67
N PRO A 20 13.35 -2.29 1.19
CA PRO A 20 14.49 -1.82 1.99
C PRO A 20 14.09 -1.25 3.36
N VAL A 21 12.96 -0.56 3.47
CA VAL A 21 12.45 -0.04 4.76
C VAL A 21 12.09 -1.18 5.70
N TYR A 22 11.45 -2.23 5.18
CA TYR A 22 11.10 -3.42 5.94
C TYR A 22 12.35 -4.15 6.46
N VAL A 23 13.33 -4.40 5.58
CA VAL A 23 14.60 -5.05 5.97
C VAL A 23 15.36 -4.21 6.99
N PHE A 24 15.33 -2.89 6.86
CA PHE A 24 15.93 -1.99 7.84
C PHE A 24 15.25 -2.09 9.21
N ALA A 25 13.91 -2.13 9.27
CA ALA A 25 13.19 -2.39 10.52
C ALA A 25 13.59 -3.73 11.14
N LEU A 26 13.66 -4.80 10.34
CA LEU A 26 14.09 -6.11 10.84
C LEU A 26 15.49 -6.12 11.46
N SER A 27 16.41 -5.31 10.93
CA SER A 27 17.78 -5.25 11.45
C SER A 27 17.88 -4.65 12.87
N LEU A 28 16.84 -3.93 13.30
CA LEU A 28 16.79 -3.24 14.60
C LEU A 28 15.73 -3.82 15.55
N SER A 29 14.79 -4.62 15.04
CA SER A 29 13.70 -5.17 15.83
C SER A 29 14.16 -6.30 16.76
N PRO A 30 13.92 -6.18 18.08
CA PRO A 30 14.19 -7.27 19.01
C PRO A 30 13.10 -8.36 18.92
N ASN A 31 13.42 -9.59 19.35
CA ASN A 31 12.44 -10.68 19.53
C ASN A 31 11.65 -11.08 18.27
N LEU A 32 12.35 -11.34 17.17
CA LEU A 32 11.71 -11.71 15.90
C LEU A 32 11.03 -13.09 15.97
N LEU A 33 9.71 -13.11 15.81
CA LEU A 33 8.93 -14.33 15.64
C LEU A 33 8.66 -14.59 14.16
N ILE A 34 9.12 -15.74 13.65
CA ILE A 34 9.00 -16.13 12.23
C ILE A 34 7.56 -15.96 11.70
N ASN A 35 6.57 -16.35 12.50
CA ASN A 35 5.16 -16.20 12.12
C ASN A 35 4.79 -14.73 11.89
N GLN A 36 5.18 -13.82 12.79
CA GLN A 36 4.90 -12.39 12.63
C GLN A 36 5.60 -11.84 11.40
N LEU A 37 6.85 -12.22 11.14
CA LEU A 37 7.61 -11.80 9.95
C LEU A 37 6.93 -12.18 8.64
N ILE A 38 6.42 -13.42 8.54
CA ILE A 38 5.74 -13.89 7.33
C ILE A 38 4.45 -13.09 7.12
N TRP A 39 3.67 -12.88 8.18
CA TRP A 39 2.41 -12.15 8.10
C TRP A 39 2.62 -10.67 7.82
N SER A 40 3.52 -9.97 8.52
CA SER A 40 3.79 -8.54 8.30
C SER A 40 4.31 -8.32 6.89
N PHE A 41 5.27 -9.13 6.43
CA PHE A 41 5.80 -9.04 5.08
C PHE A 41 4.71 -9.23 4.02
N GLY A 42 3.93 -10.31 4.15
CA GLY A 42 2.85 -10.63 3.22
C GLY A 42 1.76 -9.57 3.18
N ILE A 43 1.32 -9.09 4.36
CA ILE A 43 0.29 -8.06 4.46
C ILE A 43 0.77 -6.77 3.79
N ILE A 44 1.98 -6.30 4.10
CA ILE A 44 2.49 -5.03 3.59
C ILE A 44 2.74 -5.11 2.07
N HIS A 45 3.48 -6.13 1.60
CA HIS A 45 3.98 -6.17 0.23
C HIS A 45 3.00 -6.77 -0.78
N LEU A 46 2.06 -7.62 -0.34
CA LEU A 46 1.09 -8.27 -1.22
C LEU A 46 -0.32 -7.71 -1.09
N LEU A 47 -0.66 -7.03 0.01
CA LEU A 47 -1.98 -6.41 0.20
C LEU A 47 -1.90 -4.88 0.18
N VAL A 48 -1.23 -4.27 1.14
CA VAL A 48 -1.28 -2.81 1.37
C VAL A 48 -0.65 -2.00 0.23
N TYR A 49 0.57 -2.34 -0.18
CA TYR A 49 1.23 -1.63 -1.28
C TYR A 49 0.52 -1.86 -2.62
N PRO A 50 0.13 -3.10 -2.98
CA PRO A 50 -0.66 -3.31 -4.18
C PRO A 50 -2.02 -2.60 -4.17
N ALA A 51 -2.73 -2.61 -3.04
CA ALA A 51 -3.99 -1.89 -2.88
C ALA A 51 -3.82 -0.37 -3.04
N SER A 52 -2.74 0.19 -2.51
CA SER A 52 -2.42 1.62 -2.66
C SER A 52 -2.13 1.97 -4.12
N ASN A 53 -1.38 1.12 -4.82
CA ASN A 53 -1.10 1.30 -6.25
C ASN A 53 -2.36 1.26 -7.11
N ALA A 54 -3.24 0.29 -6.84
CA ALA A 54 -4.52 0.12 -7.54
C ALA A 54 -5.49 1.30 -7.29
N PHE A 55 -5.61 1.74 -6.03
CA PHE A 55 -6.48 2.85 -5.66
C PHE A 55 -6.03 4.17 -6.28
N ASN A 56 -4.72 4.45 -6.24
CA ASN A 56 -4.15 5.63 -6.89
C ASN A 56 -4.49 5.64 -8.39
N SER A 57 -4.18 4.56 -9.10
CA SER A 57 -4.48 4.49 -10.53
C SER A 57 -5.98 4.59 -10.84
N TYR A 58 -6.87 4.05 -10.00
CA TYR A 58 -8.31 4.20 -10.19
C TYR A 58 -8.78 5.66 -10.17
N PHE A 59 -8.33 6.46 -9.21
CA PHE A 59 -8.73 7.87 -9.08
C PHE A 59 -7.95 8.81 -9.99
N ASP A 60 -6.72 8.43 -10.35
CA ASP A 60 -5.85 9.24 -11.20
C ASP A 60 -6.07 8.99 -12.68
N LYS A 61 -6.62 7.83 -13.03
CA LYS A 61 -6.81 7.39 -14.42
C LYS A 61 -5.51 7.56 -15.20
N ASP A 62 -4.42 7.05 -14.64
CA ASP A 62 -3.08 7.21 -15.19
C ASP A 62 -3.01 6.67 -16.63
N GLU A 63 -2.73 7.54 -17.60
CA GLU A 63 -2.50 7.15 -19.00
C GLU A 63 -1.01 7.15 -19.37
N LYS A 64 -0.19 7.80 -18.54
CA LYS A 64 1.26 7.90 -18.70
C LYS A 64 1.96 6.81 -17.90
N SER A 65 3.25 6.62 -18.20
CA SER A 65 4.10 5.66 -17.46
C SER A 65 4.08 5.95 -15.95
N ILE A 66 3.82 4.90 -15.17
CA ILE A 66 3.88 4.89 -13.70
C ILE A 66 4.79 3.75 -13.24
N GLY A 67 5.12 3.69 -11.94
CA GLY A 67 6.11 2.76 -11.39
C GLY A 67 6.06 1.34 -11.99
N MET A 68 7.07 0.97 -12.77
CA MET A 68 7.20 -0.30 -13.50
C MET A 68 6.06 -0.65 -14.50
N LEU A 69 5.16 0.27 -14.82
CA LEU A 69 4.09 0.09 -15.79
C LEU A 69 4.10 1.23 -16.82
N LYS A 70 4.68 0.96 -17.99
CA LYS A 70 4.90 1.96 -19.04
C LYS A 70 3.61 2.44 -19.72
N ASN A 71 2.70 1.51 -20.02
CA ASN A 71 1.42 1.79 -20.69
C ASN A 71 0.29 1.22 -19.81
N PRO A 72 -0.23 1.99 -18.84
CA PRO A 72 -1.30 1.50 -17.98
C PRO A 72 -2.57 1.24 -18.80
N PRO A 73 -3.26 0.11 -18.60
CA PRO A 73 -4.55 -0.13 -19.24
C PRO A 73 -5.62 0.79 -18.64
N PRO A 74 -6.79 0.93 -19.29
CA PRO A 74 -7.92 1.64 -18.71
C PRO A 74 -8.37 1.01 -17.39
N VAL A 75 -8.70 1.87 -16.43
CA VAL A 75 -9.20 1.45 -15.11
C VAL A 75 -10.69 1.12 -15.14
N SER A 76 -11.13 0.29 -14.20
CA SER A 76 -12.54 -0.10 -14.04
C SER A 76 -12.95 -0.06 -12.57
N LYS A 77 -14.26 -0.05 -12.27
CA LYS A 77 -14.76 -0.12 -10.89
C LYS A 77 -14.26 -1.35 -10.12
N GLY A 78 -13.96 -2.44 -10.82
CA GLY A 78 -13.34 -3.63 -10.23
C GLY A 78 -12.01 -3.36 -9.55
N LEU A 79 -11.22 -2.43 -10.07
CA LEU A 79 -9.93 -2.05 -9.49
C LEU A 79 -10.12 -1.40 -8.11
N TYR A 80 -11.10 -0.51 -7.99
CA TYR A 80 -11.48 0.12 -6.72
C TYR A 80 -11.96 -0.91 -5.69
N TYR A 81 -12.86 -1.81 -6.07
CA TYR A 81 -13.33 -2.86 -5.17
C TYR A 81 -12.22 -3.82 -4.77
N THR A 82 -11.31 -4.15 -5.68
CA THR A 82 -10.14 -4.98 -5.38
C THR A 82 -9.25 -4.29 -4.36
N ALA A 83 -8.90 -3.01 -4.57
CA ALA A 83 -8.09 -2.25 -3.63
C ALA A 83 -8.75 -2.19 -2.24
N THR A 84 -10.05 -1.92 -2.18
CA THR A 84 -10.80 -1.83 -0.92
C THR A 84 -10.88 -3.18 -0.21
N ALA A 85 -11.06 -4.28 -0.95
CA ALA A 85 -11.08 -5.63 -0.39
C ALA A 85 -9.71 -6.04 0.16
N LEU A 86 -8.62 -5.68 -0.54
CA LEU A 86 -7.25 -5.90 -0.05
C LEU A 86 -6.96 -5.06 1.20
N ASP A 87 -7.40 -3.80 1.25
CA ASP A 87 -7.28 -2.96 2.45
C ASP A 87 -7.99 -3.59 3.65
N ALA A 88 -9.24 -4.02 3.48
CA ALA A 88 -10.02 -4.68 4.54
C ALA A 88 -9.37 -6.00 4.98
N GLY A 89 -8.89 -6.80 4.03
CA GLY A 89 -8.17 -8.04 4.30
C GLY A 89 -6.86 -7.81 5.05
N ALA A 90 -6.11 -6.75 4.70
CA ALA A 90 -4.88 -6.38 5.38
C ALA A 90 -5.12 -6.04 6.85
N ILE A 91 -6.12 -5.20 7.15
CA ILE A 91 -6.47 -4.80 8.51
C ILE A 91 -6.93 -6.02 9.32
N ALA A 92 -7.85 -6.83 8.76
CA ALA A 92 -8.37 -8.01 9.44
C ALA A 92 -7.25 -9.02 9.74
N LEU A 93 -6.40 -9.33 8.76
CA LEU A 93 -5.28 -10.24 8.96
C LEU A 93 -4.24 -9.67 9.94
N GLY A 94 -3.97 -8.36 9.89
CA GLY A 94 -3.06 -7.70 10.82
C GLY A 94 -3.52 -7.83 12.28
N CYS A 95 -4.80 -7.56 12.54
CA CYS A 95 -5.41 -7.75 13.85
C CYS A 95 -5.35 -9.21 14.32
N LEU A 96 -5.67 -10.16 13.43
CA LEU A 96 -5.85 -11.58 13.78
C LEU A 96 -4.52 -12.36 13.87
N LYS A 97 -3.49 -11.96 13.12
CA LYS A 97 -2.23 -12.73 12.99
C LYS A 97 -1.05 -12.10 13.70
N ILE A 98 -1.12 -10.81 14.03
CA ILE A 98 -0.06 -10.08 14.73
C ILE A 98 -0.60 -9.55 16.05
N ASN A 99 -1.32 -8.42 16.03
CA ASN A 99 -2.03 -7.86 17.18
C ASN A 99 -2.88 -6.64 16.76
N LEU A 100 -3.69 -6.13 17.69
CA LEU A 100 -4.56 -4.98 17.45
C LEU A 100 -3.78 -3.69 17.13
N LEU A 101 -2.60 -3.49 17.72
CA LEU A 101 -1.78 -2.31 17.46
C LEU A 101 -1.33 -2.27 16.00
N PHE A 102 -0.76 -3.36 15.48
CA PHE A 102 -0.37 -3.50 14.08
C PHE A 102 -1.56 -3.28 13.13
N GLY A 103 -2.71 -3.90 13.42
CA GLY A 103 -3.93 -3.68 12.65
C GLY A 103 -4.43 -2.23 12.65
N SER A 104 -4.31 -1.53 13.78
CA SER A 104 -4.66 -0.10 13.88
C SER A 104 -3.69 0.80 13.11
N MET A 105 -2.38 0.48 13.13
CA MET A 105 -1.37 1.19 12.35
C MET A 105 -1.61 1.01 10.85
N LEU A 106 -1.94 -0.21 10.40
CA LEU A 106 -2.36 -0.47 9.03
C LEU A 106 -3.57 0.37 8.64
N ALA A 107 -4.59 0.44 9.49
CA ALA A 107 -5.79 1.25 9.23
C ALA A 107 -5.43 2.73 9.04
N ILE A 108 -4.58 3.30 9.90
CA ILE A 108 -4.10 4.68 9.79
C ILE A 108 -3.33 4.87 8.47
N TYR A 109 -2.36 4.00 8.17
CA TYR A 109 -1.60 4.05 6.92
C TYR A 109 -2.52 4.01 5.70
N ILE A 110 -3.48 3.08 5.68
CA ILE A 110 -4.44 2.90 4.57
C ILE A 110 -5.28 4.15 4.41
N LEU A 111 -5.85 4.69 5.49
CA LEU A 111 -6.69 5.90 5.44
C LEU A 111 -5.92 7.09 4.87
N VAL A 112 -4.67 7.30 5.29
CA VAL A 112 -3.81 8.36 4.75
C VAL A 112 -3.48 8.11 3.28
N SER A 113 -3.15 6.87 2.92
CA SER A 113 -2.93 6.46 1.52
C SER A 113 -4.19 6.70 0.65
N ARG A 114 -5.40 6.46 1.18
CA ARG A 114 -6.65 6.77 0.45
C ARG A 114 -6.87 8.28 0.33
N ALA A 115 -6.69 9.03 1.41
CA ALA A 115 -6.81 10.48 1.43
C ALA A 115 -5.82 11.17 0.45
N TYR A 116 -4.69 10.52 0.19
CA TYR A 116 -3.68 11.00 -0.75
C TYR A 116 -4.22 11.18 -2.18
N SER A 117 -5.06 10.25 -2.66
CA SER A 117 -5.57 10.28 -4.05
C SER A 117 -7.07 10.52 -4.18
N HIS A 118 -7.86 10.24 -3.15
CA HIS A 118 -9.32 10.38 -3.21
C HIS A 118 -9.74 11.85 -3.46
N PRO A 119 -10.64 12.14 -4.42
CA PRO A 119 -10.99 13.51 -4.82
C PRO A 119 -11.47 14.44 -3.71
N LEU A 120 -12.12 13.89 -2.68
CA LEU A 120 -12.61 14.69 -1.54
C LEU A 120 -11.48 15.35 -0.72
N ILE A 121 -10.26 14.78 -0.73
CA ILE A 121 -9.13 15.29 0.05
C ILE A 121 -7.95 15.60 -0.88
N ARG A 122 -7.48 14.57 -1.61
CA ARG A 122 -6.44 14.61 -2.65
C ARG A 122 -5.16 15.31 -2.19
N LEU A 123 -4.55 14.83 -1.10
CA LEU A 123 -3.37 15.46 -0.46
C LEU A 123 -2.20 15.66 -1.43
N LYS A 124 -2.04 14.75 -2.39
CA LYS A 124 -0.95 14.79 -3.38
C LYS A 124 -0.94 16.02 -4.28
N LYS A 125 -2.03 16.80 -4.31
CA LYS A 125 -2.09 18.07 -5.05
C LYS A 125 -1.18 19.15 -4.45
N TYR A 126 -0.76 18.99 -3.20
CA TYR A 126 0.11 19.94 -2.50
C TYR A 126 1.55 19.38 -2.45
N PRO A 127 2.54 19.96 -3.15
CA PRO A 127 3.87 19.36 -3.28
C PRO A 127 4.57 19.06 -1.95
N TYR A 128 4.61 20.02 -1.03
CA TYR A 128 5.28 19.84 0.27
C TYR A 128 4.57 18.83 1.16
N VAL A 129 3.23 18.92 1.25
CA VAL A 129 2.42 17.96 2.02
C VAL A 129 2.56 16.56 1.44
N SER A 130 2.54 16.44 0.12
CA SER A 130 2.73 15.20 -0.62
C SER A 130 4.07 14.56 -0.28
N TRP A 131 5.16 15.33 -0.35
CA TRP A 131 6.50 14.88 -0.01
C TRP A 131 6.63 14.44 1.46
N ILE A 132 6.09 15.23 2.39
CA ILE A 132 6.10 14.91 3.83
C ILE A 132 5.31 13.63 4.09
N ILE A 133 4.09 13.51 3.55
CA ILE A 133 3.22 12.35 3.79
C ILE A 133 3.83 11.09 3.17
N ALA A 134 4.32 11.15 1.93
CA ALA A 134 4.95 10.00 1.29
C ALA A 134 6.19 9.55 2.08
N GLY A 135 7.09 10.47 2.43
CA GLY A 135 8.31 10.15 3.17
C GLY A 135 8.03 9.64 4.60
N PHE A 136 7.11 10.28 5.32
CA PHE A 136 6.74 9.87 6.67
C PHE A 136 6.05 8.50 6.67
N PHE A 137 5.03 8.30 5.83
CA PHE A 137 4.24 7.07 5.87
C PHE A 137 4.96 5.90 5.22
N GLN A 138 5.60 6.06 4.06
CA GLN A 138 6.33 4.96 3.42
C GLN A 138 7.66 4.66 4.12
N GLY A 139 8.25 5.63 4.81
CA GLY A 139 9.50 5.49 5.55
C GLY A 139 9.27 5.24 7.04
N PHE A 140 9.18 6.31 7.82
CA PHE A 140 9.18 6.25 9.29
C PHE A 140 8.02 5.44 9.88
N PHE A 141 6.79 5.66 9.42
CA PHE A 141 5.62 4.98 9.96
C PHE A 141 5.67 3.48 9.64
N THR A 142 5.99 3.10 8.40
CA THR A 142 6.22 1.69 8.03
C THR A 142 7.36 1.07 8.82
N PHE A 143 8.45 1.80 9.09
CA PHE A 143 9.56 1.29 9.90
C PHE A 143 9.13 0.97 11.34
N LEU A 144 8.23 1.77 11.92
CA LEU A 144 7.70 1.53 13.27
C LEU A 144 6.61 0.45 13.33
N MET A 145 5.94 0.19 12.21
CA MET A 145 4.79 -0.73 12.10
C MET A 145 5.25 -2.18 12.02
#